data_AF-A0A5B0TMP6-F1
#
_entry.id   AF-A0A5B0TMP6-F1
#
_cell.length_a   1.000
_cell.length_b   1.000
_cell.length_c   1.000
_cell.angle_alpha   90.00
_cell.angle_beta   90.00
_cell.angle_gamma   90.00
#
_symmetry.space_group_name_H-M   'P 1'
#
loop_
_entity.id
_entity.type
_entity.pdbx_description
1 polymer ?
#
loop_
_entity_poly.entity_id
_entity_poly.type
_entity_poly.pdbx_seq_one_letter_code
_entity_poly.pdbx_strand_id
1 'polypeptide(L)'
;MQFIHYISIAIFTLIFSNSVFAEAPVKAAHQVVDIKNKANFEDAEFSLKINDIVMPYSVFSVFVMPQEQVEFEVLFAQSKNSYTLINTQGNSKLTDTNRWQWQAPKEPGLTTVIIESPDKKQRMKINVFVKVPASYVEGGKLKYYHIGHYPKSSQIKDTSHYIVPDGFVKVTPENENVKISPHFSLKEFVSKQRSKHPKYLFLQNKLLLKLEKIRKELILEGIPVSNMVVMSGYRTPYYNKSIGNVKLSRHVFGDAADIFIDNDGNYRMDDINNDGKHSIGDAKAMADIVESLARRESFKGLLGGLGIYGPKSHRGAFIHVDTRGFKARWVSK
;
A
#
# COMPACT_ATOMS: atom_id res chain seq x y z
N MET A 1 65.16 9.69 48.18
CA MET A 1 64.31 10.23 47.10
C MET A 1 63.84 9.07 46.26
N GLN A 2 62.55 8.76 46.31
CA GLN A 2 61.93 7.60 45.66
C GLN A 2 60.96 8.19 44.61
N PHE A 3 61.27 8.08 43.33
CA PHE A 3 60.39 8.55 42.25
C PHE A 3 59.50 7.39 41.81
N ILE A 4 58.21 7.51 42.12
CA ILE A 4 57.14 6.63 41.63
C ILE A 4 56.62 7.27 40.34
N HIS A 5 56.72 6.58 39.21
CA HIS A 5 56.06 6.96 37.97
C HIS A 5 54.70 6.26 37.88
N TYR A 6 53.64 7.05 37.94
CA TYR A 6 52.27 6.62 37.61
C TYR A 6 52.12 6.61 36.09
N ILE A 7 51.91 5.42 35.50
CA ILE A 7 51.48 5.28 34.11
C ILE A 7 49.94 5.21 34.13
N SER A 8 49.30 6.25 33.60
CA SER A 8 47.86 6.31 33.40
C SER A 8 47.52 5.59 32.09
N ILE A 9 46.80 4.46 32.17
CA ILE A 9 46.33 3.72 30.99
C ILE A 9 44.94 4.23 30.62
N ALA A 10 44.85 4.97 29.50
CA ALA A 10 43.58 5.34 28.90
C ALA A 10 42.99 4.15 28.13
N ILE A 11 41.83 3.66 28.57
CA ILE A 11 41.07 2.61 27.86
C ILE A 11 40.24 3.28 26.76
N PHE A 12 40.65 3.09 25.51
CA PHE A 12 39.85 3.44 24.33
C PHE A 12 38.88 2.29 24.02
N THR A 13 37.59 2.48 24.26
CA THR A 13 36.55 1.53 23.86
C THR A 13 36.25 1.69 22.38
N LEU A 14 36.84 0.83 21.53
CA LEU A 14 36.44 0.71 20.13
C LEU A 14 35.07 0.02 20.04
N ILE A 15 34.05 0.75 19.58
CA ILE A 15 32.75 0.17 19.20
C ILE A 15 32.92 -0.44 17.81
N PHE A 16 33.03 -1.77 17.73
CA PHE A 16 33.00 -2.51 16.47
C PHE A 16 31.55 -2.59 15.96
N SER A 17 31.26 -1.92 14.84
CA SER A 17 30.10 -2.22 14.00
C SER A 17 30.34 -3.55 13.29
N ASN A 18 29.71 -4.63 13.76
CA ASN A 18 29.74 -5.93 13.11
C ASN A 18 29.07 -5.85 11.72
N SER A 19 29.89 -5.65 10.70
CA SER A 19 29.49 -5.74 9.30
C SER A 19 29.72 -7.18 8.85
N VAL A 20 28.69 -8.03 8.99
CA VAL A 20 28.74 -9.41 8.50
C VAL A 20 28.56 -9.37 6.98
N PHE A 21 29.64 -9.56 6.22
CA PHE A 21 29.56 -9.76 4.78
C PHE A 21 29.11 -11.21 4.50
N ALA A 22 28.00 -11.36 3.78
CA ALA A 22 27.47 -12.66 3.39
C ALA A 22 28.21 -13.23 2.17
N GLU A 23 28.36 -14.56 2.13
CA GLU A 23 28.89 -15.32 1.00
C GLU A 23 28.01 -15.18 -0.25
N ALA A 24 28.61 -15.46 -1.41
CA ALA A 24 28.00 -15.30 -2.73
C ALA A 24 26.77 -16.22 -2.95
N PRO A 25 25.71 -15.74 -3.62
CA PRO A 25 24.47 -16.47 -3.87
C PRO A 25 24.70 -17.72 -4.74
N VAL A 26 24.08 -18.82 -4.32
CA VAL A 26 24.12 -20.17 -4.93
C VAL A 26 23.34 -20.25 -6.27
N LYS A 27 22.58 -19.21 -6.64
CA LYS A 27 21.75 -19.18 -7.85
C LYS A 27 22.21 -18.09 -8.81
N ALA A 28 22.40 -18.43 -10.08
CA ALA A 28 22.81 -17.47 -11.12
C ALA A 28 21.80 -16.30 -11.21
N ALA A 29 22.31 -15.07 -11.15
CA ALA A 29 21.53 -13.85 -11.36
C ALA A 29 20.85 -13.93 -12.74
N HIS A 30 19.57 -13.56 -12.79
CA HIS A 30 18.83 -13.50 -14.06
C HIS A 30 19.43 -12.38 -14.95
N GLN A 31 19.28 -12.49 -16.26
CA GLN A 31 19.74 -11.44 -17.18
C GLN A 31 19.12 -10.10 -16.80
N VAL A 32 19.94 -9.05 -16.81
CA VAL A 32 19.54 -7.69 -16.48
C VAL A 32 18.48 -7.24 -17.47
N VAL A 33 17.26 -7.02 -17.01
CA VAL A 33 16.20 -6.44 -17.83
C VAL A 33 16.42 -4.94 -17.82
N ASP A 34 17.05 -4.42 -18.87
CA ASP A 34 17.29 -2.99 -19.03
C ASP A 34 15.96 -2.26 -19.30
N ILE A 35 15.35 -1.70 -18.24
CA ILE A 35 14.13 -0.91 -18.35
C ILE A 35 14.51 0.43 -19.00
N LYS A 36 14.39 0.51 -20.32
CA LYS A 36 14.80 1.66 -21.15
C LYS A 36 14.01 2.96 -20.93
N ASN A 37 13.08 3.01 -19.96
CA ASN A 37 12.21 4.17 -19.74
C ASN A 37 12.14 4.62 -18.26
N LYS A 38 13.29 4.81 -17.61
CA LYS A 38 13.41 5.12 -16.18
C LYS A 38 12.72 6.43 -15.73
N ALA A 39 12.54 7.40 -16.62
CA ALA A 39 11.97 8.71 -16.27
C ALA A 39 10.45 8.67 -16.06
N ASN A 40 9.75 7.67 -16.61
CA ASN A 40 8.29 7.55 -16.55
C ASN A 40 7.80 6.35 -15.73
N PHE A 41 8.70 5.54 -15.19
CA PHE A 41 8.35 4.36 -14.40
C PHE A 41 9.05 4.45 -13.04
N GLU A 42 8.28 4.73 -11.99
CA GLU A 42 8.69 4.55 -10.58
C GLU A 42 8.85 3.06 -10.18
N ASP A 43 8.85 2.17 -11.18
CA ASP A 43 9.14 0.75 -11.04
C ASP A 43 10.58 0.59 -10.55
N ALA A 44 10.77 -0.26 -9.56
CA ALA A 44 12.09 -0.65 -9.11
C ALA A 44 12.73 -1.64 -10.09
N GLU A 45 14.06 -1.62 -10.17
CA GLU A 45 14.83 -2.52 -11.03
C GLU A 45 14.87 -3.98 -10.51
N PHE A 46 14.27 -4.24 -9.34
CA PHE A 46 14.01 -5.58 -8.79
C PHE A 46 12.59 -5.64 -8.23
N SER A 47 12.10 -6.83 -7.86
CA SER A 47 10.81 -6.97 -7.18
C SER A 47 11.02 -7.41 -5.73
N LEU A 48 10.14 -6.99 -4.83
CA LEU A 48 10.14 -7.44 -3.45
C LEU A 48 8.88 -8.26 -3.19
N LYS A 49 9.04 -9.50 -2.77
CA LYS A 49 7.97 -10.28 -2.18
C LYS A 49 7.87 -9.92 -0.70
N ILE A 50 6.68 -9.49 -0.31
CA ILE A 50 6.28 -9.15 1.05
C ILE A 50 5.16 -10.11 1.43
N ASN A 51 5.46 -11.11 2.26
CA ASN A 51 4.56 -12.25 2.50
C ASN A 51 4.06 -12.81 1.15
N ASP A 52 2.75 -12.74 0.85
CA ASP A 52 2.17 -13.26 -0.39
C ASP A 52 2.06 -12.24 -1.54
N ILE A 53 2.61 -11.03 -1.37
CA ILE A 53 2.47 -9.94 -2.34
C ILE A 53 3.80 -9.66 -3.02
N VAL A 54 3.82 -9.70 -4.35
CA VAL A 54 4.98 -9.26 -5.15
C VAL A 54 4.79 -7.81 -5.57
N MET A 55 5.73 -6.96 -5.17
CA MET A 55 5.69 -5.51 -5.30
C MET A 55 6.91 -5.01 -6.11
N PRO A 56 6.70 -4.45 -7.31
CA PRO A 56 7.78 -4.01 -8.20
C PRO A 56 8.03 -2.49 -8.14
N TYR A 57 7.64 -1.80 -7.07
CA TYR A 57 7.71 -0.34 -6.97
C TYR A 57 8.79 0.13 -5.99
N SER A 58 9.33 1.33 -6.23
CA SER A 58 10.35 1.94 -5.36
C SER A 58 9.85 2.34 -3.98
N VAL A 59 8.53 2.56 -3.81
CA VAL A 59 7.90 2.85 -2.52
C VAL A 59 6.61 2.05 -2.35
N PHE A 60 6.37 1.50 -1.16
CA PHE A 60 5.12 0.82 -0.85
C PHE A 60 4.85 0.82 0.66
N SER A 61 3.66 0.37 1.05
CA SER A 61 3.27 0.27 2.45
C SER A 61 2.78 -1.10 2.86
N VAL A 62 3.01 -1.42 4.13
CA VAL A 62 2.43 -2.58 4.81
C VAL A 62 1.76 -2.18 6.10
N PHE A 63 0.67 -2.87 6.46
CA PHE A 63 -0.19 -2.56 7.59
C PHE A 63 -0.24 -3.74 8.54
N VAL A 64 0.56 -3.67 9.61
CA VAL A 64 0.89 -4.83 10.44
C VAL A 64 0.48 -4.60 11.89
N MET A 65 0.15 -5.65 12.62
CA MET A 65 -0.09 -5.58 14.06
C MET A 65 1.23 -5.39 14.81
N PRO A 66 1.18 -4.87 16.05
CA PRO A 66 2.30 -4.90 16.97
C PRO A 66 2.96 -6.28 17.02
N GLN A 67 4.29 -6.32 16.92
CA GLN A 67 5.09 -7.55 16.98
C GLN A 67 4.83 -8.59 15.87
N GLU A 68 4.01 -8.24 14.85
CA GLU A 68 3.79 -9.08 13.69
C GLU A 68 5.09 -9.31 12.92
N GLN A 69 5.19 -10.51 12.35
CA GLN A 69 6.32 -10.97 11.57
C GLN A 69 6.02 -10.78 10.07
N VAL A 70 6.91 -10.11 9.35
CA VAL A 70 6.83 -9.87 7.90
C VAL A 70 8.06 -10.47 7.22
N GLU A 71 7.83 -11.32 6.22
CA GLU A 71 8.88 -11.81 5.35
C GLU A 71 9.12 -10.83 4.22
N PHE A 72 10.39 -10.48 4.00
CA PHE A 72 10.86 -9.71 2.85
C PHE A 72 11.82 -10.57 2.03
N GLU A 73 11.55 -10.73 0.74
CA GLU A 73 12.39 -11.50 -0.18
C GLU A 73 12.60 -10.73 -1.49
N VAL A 74 13.86 -10.48 -1.88
CA VAL A 74 14.15 -9.91 -3.20
C VAL A 74 13.97 -10.98 -4.26
N LEU A 75 13.07 -10.70 -5.21
CA LEU A 75 12.88 -11.46 -6.43
C LEU A 75 13.56 -10.77 -7.61
N PHE A 76 14.02 -11.56 -8.57
CA PHE A 76 14.71 -11.08 -9.77
C PHE A 76 15.92 -10.17 -9.43
N ALA A 77 16.75 -10.62 -8.49
CA ALA A 77 17.98 -9.93 -8.11
C ALA A 77 18.85 -9.63 -9.35
N GLN A 78 19.25 -8.36 -9.48
CA GLN A 78 20.06 -7.87 -10.61
C GLN A 78 21.57 -7.96 -10.33
N SER A 79 21.95 -8.30 -9.10
CA SER A 79 23.33 -8.39 -8.66
C SER A 79 23.67 -9.79 -8.15
N LYS A 80 24.94 -10.18 -8.35
CA LYS A 80 25.53 -11.36 -7.71
C LYS A 80 25.89 -11.11 -6.24
N ASN A 81 25.88 -9.87 -5.76
CA ASN A 81 26.08 -9.60 -4.34
C ASN A 81 24.73 -9.48 -3.63
N SER A 82 24.69 -9.81 -2.34
CA SER A 82 23.45 -9.79 -1.54
C SER A 82 23.00 -8.36 -1.24
N TYR A 83 21.70 -8.13 -1.41
CA TYR A 83 21.01 -6.90 -1.01
C TYR A 83 21.07 -6.72 0.51
N THR A 84 20.85 -5.50 0.98
CA THR A 84 20.81 -5.18 2.42
C THR A 84 19.42 -4.74 2.83
N LEU A 85 18.96 -5.20 4.00
CA LEU A 85 17.79 -4.67 4.68
C LEU A 85 18.25 -3.70 5.78
N ILE A 86 17.76 -2.46 5.70
CA ILE A 86 18.02 -1.39 6.65
C ILE A 86 16.69 -1.01 7.30
N ASN A 87 16.59 -0.97 8.62
CA ASN A 87 15.36 -0.62 9.32
C ASN A 87 15.61 0.39 10.44
N THR A 88 14.69 1.34 10.62
CA THR A 88 14.79 2.37 11.68
C THR A 88 14.28 1.88 13.03
N GLN A 89 13.32 0.96 13.02
CA GLN A 89 12.79 0.27 14.20
C GLN A 89 12.42 -1.18 13.82
N GLY A 90 12.12 -2.00 14.83
CA GLY A 90 11.87 -3.43 14.68
C GLY A 90 13.18 -4.22 14.63
N ASN A 91 13.06 -5.54 14.57
CA ASN A 91 14.20 -6.46 14.53
C ASN A 91 14.18 -7.25 13.22
N SER A 92 15.29 -7.27 12.49
CA SER A 92 15.44 -8.09 11.29
C SER A 92 16.39 -9.25 11.55
N LYS A 93 16.09 -10.40 10.95
CA LYS A 93 16.96 -11.58 10.89
C LYS A 93 17.05 -12.04 9.44
N LEU A 94 18.26 -12.13 8.90
CA LEU A 94 18.50 -12.79 7.63
C LEU A 94 18.18 -14.28 7.78
N THR A 95 17.29 -14.81 6.94
CA THR A 95 16.87 -16.22 6.96
C THR A 95 17.41 -17.01 5.77
N ASP A 96 17.66 -16.34 4.65
CA ASP A 96 18.32 -16.87 3.46
C ASP A 96 18.92 -15.71 2.65
N THR A 97 19.59 -15.99 1.54
CA THR A 97 20.13 -14.99 0.63
C THR A 97 19.02 -14.07 0.10
N ASN A 98 19.15 -12.78 0.39
CA ASN A 98 18.15 -11.76 0.08
C ASN A 98 16.75 -12.01 0.67
N ARG A 99 16.68 -12.76 1.78
CA ARG A 99 15.45 -13.03 2.50
C ARG A 99 15.59 -12.72 3.98
N TRP A 100 14.64 -11.96 4.51
CA TRP A 100 14.63 -11.54 5.90
C TRP A 100 13.28 -11.80 6.54
N GLN A 101 13.35 -12.21 7.81
CA GLN A 101 12.23 -12.11 8.72
C GLN A 101 12.37 -10.80 9.51
N TRP A 102 11.40 -9.90 9.40
CA TRP A 102 11.36 -8.65 10.15
C TRP A 102 10.17 -8.62 11.11
N GLN A 103 10.42 -8.22 12.35
CA GLN A 103 9.40 -8.09 13.39
C GLN A 103 9.04 -6.62 13.62
N ALA A 104 7.73 -6.32 13.59
CA ALA A 104 7.22 -5.00 13.87
C ALA A 104 7.49 -4.55 15.32
N PRO A 105 7.72 -3.24 15.55
CA PRO A 105 7.73 -2.68 16.90
C PRO A 105 6.47 -3.02 17.70
N LYS A 106 6.59 -2.98 19.03
CA LYS A 106 5.45 -3.15 19.95
C LYS A 106 4.50 -1.95 19.90
N GLU A 107 5.02 -0.75 19.70
CA GLU A 107 4.22 0.47 19.73
C GLU A 107 3.61 0.79 18.36
N PRO A 108 2.30 1.12 18.28
CA PRO A 108 1.68 1.59 17.05
C PRO A 108 2.31 2.87 16.51
N GLY A 109 2.49 2.96 15.19
CA GLY A 109 3.16 4.10 14.56
C GLY A 109 3.64 3.79 13.15
N LEU A 110 4.35 4.75 12.56
CA LEU A 110 5.02 4.58 11.28
C LEU A 110 6.51 4.28 11.51
N THR A 111 7.00 3.21 10.89
CA THR A 111 8.43 2.91 10.77
C THR A 111 8.78 2.64 9.30
N THR A 112 10.05 2.42 9.00
CA THR A 112 10.52 2.21 7.63
C THR A 112 11.49 1.04 7.57
N VAL A 113 11.31 0.23 6.53
CA VAL A 113 12.29 -0.75 6.05
C VAL A 113 12.77 -0.28 4.67
N ILE A 114 14.07 -0.34 4.44
CA ILE A 114 14.71 -0.04 3.15
C ILE A 114 15.42 -1.30 2.68
N ILE A 115 15.18 -1.69 1.44
CA ILE A 115 15.94 -2.73 0.75
C ILE A 115 16.85 -2.05 -0.26
N GLU A 116 18.16 -2.28 -0.15
CA GLU A 116 19.18 -1.57 -0.91
C GLU A 116 20.05 -2.54 -1.70
N SER A 117 20.32 -2.21 -2.97
CA SER A 117 21.24 -2.98 -3.81
C SER A 117 22.68 -2.87 -3.31
N PRO A 118 23.53 -3.86 -3.61
CA PRO A 118 24.93 -3.85 -3.17
C PRO A 118 25.74 -2.62 -3.61
N ASP A 119 25.45 -2.10 -4.81
CA ASP A 119 26.08 -0.90 -5.36
C ASP A 119 25.43 0.41 -4.89
N LYS A 120 24.40 0.31 -4.03
CA LYS A 120 23.61 1.39 -3.45
C LYS A 120 22.84 2.26 -4.46
N LYS A 121 22.78 1.86 -5.72
CA LYS A 121 22.10 2.60 -6.80
C LYS A 121 20.60 2.38 -6.82
N GLN A 122 20.13 1.25 -6.30
CA GLN A 122 18.71 0.92 -6.25
C GLN A 122 18.27 0.79 -4.79
N ARG A 123 17.13 1.39 -4.46
CA ARG A 123 16.54 1.34 -3.12
C ARG A 123 15.03 1.20 -3.23
N MET A 124 14.45 0.33 -2.41
CA MET A 124 13.02 0.28 -2.16
C MET A 124 12.75 0.76 -0.74
N LYS A 125 11.76 1.63 -0.57
CA LYS A 125 11.28 2.10 0.73
C LYS A 125 9.92 1.49 1.06
N ILE A 126 9.86 0.78 2.18
CA ILE A 126 8.64 0.17 2.70
C ILE A 126 8.23 0.95 3.95
N ASN A 127 7.15 1.72 3.84
CA ASN A 127 6.52 2.39 4.95
C ASN A 127 5.67 1.37 5.74
N VAL A 128 6.11 1.01 6.94
CA VAL A 128 5.41 0.04 7.77
C VAL A 128 4.55 0.78 8.79
N PHE A 129 3.24 0.66 8.67
CA PHE A 129 2.29 1.20 9.63
C PHE A 129 1.91 0.11 10.62
N VAL A 130 2.42 0.22 11.84
CA VAL A 130 2.02 -0.60 12.98
C VAL A 130 0.65 -0.11 13.47
N LYS A 131 -0.35 -0.98 13.35
CA LYS A 131 -1.76 -0.70 13.63
C LYS A 131 -2.02 -0.52 15.12
N VAL A 132 -3.03 0.28 15.44
CA VAL A 132 -3.67 0.28 16.75
C VAL A 132 -4.65 -0.88 16.81
N PRO A 133 -4.56 -1.79 17.80
CA PRO A 133 -5.45 -2.96 17.87
C PRO A 133 -6.94 -2.61 17.88
N ALA A 134 -7.76 -3.40 17.18
CA ALA A 134 -9.21 -3.22 17.13
C ALA A 134 -9.88 -3.49 18.48
N SER A 135 -9.23 -4.21 19.38
CA SER A 135 -9.69 -4.41 20.77
C SER A 135 -9.77 -3.12 21.57
N TYR A 136 -9.11 -2.04 21.14
CA TYR A 136 -9.22 -0.72 21.78
C TYR A 136 -10.45 0.07 21.31
N VAL A 137 -11.27 -0.49 20.41
CA VAL A 137 -12.53 0.11 20.01
C VAL A 137 -13.58 -0.16 21.09
N GLU A 138 -14.02 0.89 21.77
CA GLU A 138 -15.04 0.84 22.82
C GLU A 138 -16.30 1.59 22.37
N GLY A 139 -17.47 0.96 22.47
CA GLY A 139 -18.74 1.57 22.05
C GLY A 139 -18.76 2.04 20.59
N GLY A 140 -17.98 1.41 19.71
CA GLY A 140 -17.82 1.80 18.31
C GLY A 140 -16.93 3.02 18.08
N LYS A 141 -16.08 3.39 19.04
CA LYS A 141 -15.12 4.50 18.90
C LYS A 141 -13.71 4.04 19.24
N LEU A 142 -12.74 4.58 18.51
CA LEU A 142 -11.32 4.49 18.87
C LEU A 142 -10.90 5.89 19.31
N LYS A 143 -10.67 6.07 20.62
CA LYS A 143 -10.66 7.40 21.26
C LYS A 143 -11.96 8.15 20.96
N TYR A 144 -11.90 9.29 20.27
CA TYR A 144 -13.08 10.08 19.89
C TYR A 144 -13.52 9.82 18.43
N TYR A 145 -12.76 9.05 17.65
CA TYR A 145 -13.07 8.81 16.24
C TYR A 145 -14.11 7.69 16.11
N HIS A 146 -15.20 7.97 15.41
CA HIS A 146 -16.28 7.00 15.22
C HIS A 146 -15.89 5.95 14.18
N ILE A 147 -15.70 4.72 14.63
CA ILE A 147 -15.55 3.53 13.78
C ILE A 147 -16.95 2.98 13.45
N GLY A 148 -17.82 2.87 14.45
CA GLY A 148 -19.10 2.15 14.35
C GLY A 148 -18.90 0.65 14.54
N HIS A 149 -19.86 -0.13 14.04
CA HIS A 149 -19.91 -1.58 14.26
C HIS A 149 -19.81 -2.31 12.93
N TYR A 150 -18.82 -3.19 12.82
CA TYR A 150 -18.71 -4.12 11.71
C TYR A 150 -19.86 -5.15 11.77
N PRO A 151 -20.30 -5.68 10.61
CA PRO A 151 -21.28 -6.75 10.58
C PRO A 151 -20.76 -7.97 11.36
N LYS A 152 -21.66 -8.65 12.08
CA LYS A 152 -21.34 -9.92 12.73
C LYS A 152 -21.11 -10.99 11.66
N SER A 153 -20.30 -12.00 11.97
CA SER A 153 -20.07 -13.15 11.06
C SER A 153 -21.37 -13.81 10.61
N SER A 154 -22.38 -13.92 11.49
CA SER A 154 -23.71 -14.44 11.16
C SER A 154 -24.49 -13.62 10.12
N GLN A 155 -24.04 -12.40 9.80
CA GLN A 155 -24.64 -11.52 8.80
C GLN A 155 -23.90 -11.58 7.45
N ILE A 156 -22.88 -12.42 7.33
CA ILE A 156 -22.02 -12.53 6.15
C ILE A 156 -22.08 -13.99 5.65
N LYS A 157 -22.62 -14.19 4.45
CA LYS A 157 -22.81 -15.52 3.86
C LYS A 157 -21.49 -16.24 3.56
N ASP A 158 -20.43 -15.48 3.29
CA ASP A 158 -19.06 -15.99 3.07
C ASP A 158 -18.05 -15.06 3.75
N THR A 159 -17.68 -15.39 4.98
CA THR A 159 -16.80 -14.55 5.80
C THR A 159 -15.37 -14.47 5.27
N SER A 160 -14.93 -15.43 4.45
CA SER A 160 -13.57 -15.49 3.93
C SER A 160 -13.20 -14.27 3.06
N HIS A 161 -14.20 -13.71 2.38
CA HIS A 161 -14.03 -12.53 1.54
C HIS A 161 -14.20 -11.19 2.29
N TYR A 162 -14.62 -11.19 3.55
CA TYR A 162 -14.94 -9.98 4.32
C TYR A 162 -14.06 -9.88 5.56
N ILE A 163 -12.83 -9.44 5.35
CA ILE A 163 -11.81 -9.30 6.40
C ILE A 163 -12.19 -8.11 7.29
N VAL A 164 -12.63 -8.41 8.51
CA VAL A 164 -12.85 -7.41 9.56
C VAL A 164 -11.48 -6.96 10.10
N PRO A 165 -11.27 -5.66 10.38
CA PRO A 165 -9.99 -5.19 10.89
C PRO A 165 -9.63 -5.81 12.24
N ASP A 166 -8.42 -6.36 12.32
CA ASP A 166 -7.69 -6.69 13.54
C ASP A 166 -7.07 -5.44 14.22
N GLY A 167 -6.90 -4.37 13.45
CA GLY A 167 -6.43 -3.07 13.90
C GLY A 167 -6.58 -1.99 12.84
N PHE A 168 -6.22 -0.75 13.22
CA PHE A 168 -6.36 0.43 12.38
C PHE A 168 -5.06 1.22 12.30
N VAL A 169 -4.77 1.76 11.11
CA VAL A 169 -3.69 2.72 10.92
C VAL A 169 -4.08 4.04 11.59
N LYS A 170 -3.23 4.52 12.52
CA LYS A 170 -3.39 5.84 13.12
C LYS A 170 -2.88 6.91 12.14
N VAL A 171 -3.77 7.76 11.69
CA VAL A 171 -3.47 8.88 10.80
C VAL A 171 -3.32 10.16 11.62
N THR A 172 -2.22 10.86 11.44
CA THR A 172 -1.86 12.11 12.13
C THR A 172 -1.41 13.15 11.10
N PRO A 173 -1.33 14.45 11.47
CA PRO A 173 -0.83 15.48 10.55
C PRO A 173 0.56 15.16 9.99
N GLU A 174 1.41 14.50 10.77
CA GLU A 174 2.78 14.17 10.39
C GLU A 174 2.87 13.03 9.37
N ASN A 175 1.89 12.13 9.32
CA ASN A 175 1.94 10.94 8.46
C ASN A 175 0.89 10.91 7.34
N GLU A 176 -0.11 11.81 7.34
CA GLU A 176 -1.20 11.76 6.38
C GLU A 176 -0.75 11.96 4.92
N ASN A 177 0.36 12.66 4.71
CA ASN A 177 0.94 12.92 3.39
C ASN A 177 1.99 11.87 2.96
N VAL A 178 2.26 10.85 3.78
CA VAL A 178 3.20 9.78 3.41
C VAL A 178 2.66 9.02 2.21
N LYS A 179 3.52 8.86 1.20
CA LYS A 179 3.27 7.99 0.04
C LYS A 179 3.19 6.54 0.48
N ILE A 180 2.05 5.91 0.25
CA ILE A 180 1.82 4.49 0.58
C ILE A 180 2.03 3.57 -0.64
N SER A 181 2.17 4.18 -1.81
CA SER A 181 2.67 3.64 -3.06
C SER A 181 3.16 4.83 -3.91
N PRO A 182 3.78 4.63 -5.10
CA PRO A 182 4.29 5.70 -5.95
C PRO A 182 3.37 6.93 -6.06
N HIS A 183 2.10 6.67 -6.41
CA HIS A 183 1.20 7.73 -6.79
C HIS A 183 0.21 8.11 -5.69
N PHE A 184 0.04 7.28 -4.66
CA PHE A 184 -1.00 7.50 -3.64
C PHE A 184 -0.42 7.77 -2.24
N SER A 185 -1.05 8.71 -1.54
CA SER A 185 -0.76 9.09 -0.15
C SER A 185 -1.81 8.57 0.84
N LEU A 186 -1.44 8.46 2.11
CA LEU A 186 -2.32 7.88 3.15
C LEU A 186 -3.67 8.61 3.28
N LYS A 187 -3.65 9.95 3.23
CA LYS A 187 -4.85 10.79 3.40
C LYS A 187 -5.95 10.52 2.37
N GLU A 188 -5.58 10.08 1.17
CA GLU A 188 -6.53 9.83 0.07
C GLU A 188 -7.49 8.68 0.38
N PHE A 189 -7.09 7.78 1.29
CA PHE A 189 -7.91 6.64 1.71
C PHE A 189 -8.67 6.88 3.01
N VAL A 190 -8.47 8.03 3.67
CA VAL A 190 -9.12 8.34 4.95
C VAL A 190 -10.61 8.55 4.74
N SER A 191 -11.43 7.99 5.64
CA SER A 191 -12.87 8.21 5.64
C SER A 191 -13.20 9.70 5.75
N LYS A 192 -14.12 10.18 4.88
CA LYS A 192 -14.57 11.58 4.78
C LYS A 192 -15.40 12.06 5.98
N GLN A 193 -15.56 11.24 7.01
CA GLN A 193 -16.10 11.66 8.29
C GLN A 193 -15.33 12.87 8.84
N ARG A 194 -16.06 13.94 9.17
CA ARG A 194 -15.50 15.11 9.85
C ARG A 194 -15.01 14.71 11.24
N SER A 195 -13.72 14.92 11.51
CA SER A 195 -13.10 14.68 12.82
C SER A 195 -11.73 15.34 12.88
N LYS A 196 -11.25 15.59 14.11
CA LYS A 196 -9.86 16.02 14.38
C LYS A 196 -8.91 14.81 14.27
N HIS A 197 -7.59 15.07 14.25
CA HIS A 197 -6.55 14.04 14.29
C HIS A 197 -6.22 13.58 15.73
N PRO A 198 -6.03 12.27 15.99
CA PRO A 198 -5.86 11.23 14.99
C PRO A 198 -7.17 10.70 14.38
N LYS A 199 -7.10 10.35 13.10
CA LYS A 199 -8.11 9.56 12.40
C LYS A 199 -7.62 8.12 12.27
N TYR A 200 -8.50 7.21 11.87
CA TYR A 200 -8.17 5.81 11.78
C TYR A 200 -8.75 5.18 10.53
N LEU A 201 -7.93 4.43 9.80
CA LEU A 201 -8.36 3.71 8.60
C LEU A 201 -7.89 2.26 8.59
N PHE A 202 -8.63 1.43 7.87
CA PHE A 202 -8.26 0.07 7.55
C PHE A 202 -8.07 -0.04 6.04
N LEU A 203 -6.95 -0.60 5.60
CA LEU A 203 -6.57 -0.69 4.20
C LEU A 203 -5.87 -2.02 3.95
N GLN A 204 -6.18 -2.65 2.82
CA GLN A 204 -5.53 -3.88 2.37
C GLN A 204 -4.50 -3.58 1.29
N ASN A 205 -3.29 -4.13 1.42
CA ASN A 205 -2.18 -3.93 0.49
C ASN A 205 -2.53 -4.23 -0.97
N LYS A 206 -3.38 -5.24 -1.21
CA LYS A 206 -3.81 -5.65 -2.56
C LYS A 206 -4.50 -4.50 -3.31
N LEU A 207 -5.23 -3.63 -2.61
CA LEU A 207 -5.85 -2.47 -3.24
C LEU A 207 -4.79 -1.52 -3.82
N LEU A 208 -3.74 -1.22 -3.07
CA LEU A 208 -2.66 -0.33 -3.53
C LEU A 208 -1.98 -0.89 -4.79
N LEU A 209 -1.62 -2.18 -4.76
CA LEU A 209 -1.02 -2.85 -5.92
C LEU A 209 -1.96 -2.83 -7.13
N LYS A 210 -3.27 -3.01 -6.92
CA LYS A 210 -4.27 -2.94 -7.98
C LYS A 210 -4.33 -1.56 -8.61
N LEU A 211 -4.36 -0.51 -7.80
CA LEU A 211 -4.46 0.88 -8.29
C LEU A 211 -3.24 1.27 -9.12
N GLU A 212 -2.02 0.94 -8.67
CA GLU A 212 -0.80 1.19 -9.43
C GLU A 212 -0.77 0.42 -10.76
N LYS A 213 -1.27 -0.82 -10.78
CA LYS A 213 -1.40 -1.60 -12.02
C LYS A 213 -2.43 -1.01 -12.99
N ILE A 214 -3.58 -0.53 -12.49
CA ILE A 214 -4.59 0.13 -13.32
C ILE A 214 -4.01 1.40 -13.93
N ARG A 215 -3.33 2.22 -13.12
CA ARG A 215 -2.66 3.45 -13.58
C ARG A 215 -1.64 3.15 -14.67
N LYS A 216 -0.77 2.17 -14.45
CA LYS A 216 0.24 1.75 -15.43
C LYS A 216 -0.42 1.28 -16.74
N GLU A 217 -1.48 0.50 -16.65
CA GLU A 217 -2.16 -0.01 -17.84
C GLU A 217 -2.81 1.11 -18.66
N LEU A 218 -3.47 2.07 -18.01
CA LEU A 218 -4.04 3.23 -18.71
C LEU A 218 -2.98 3.96 -19.55
N ILE A 219 -1.79 4.17 -18.97
CA ILE A 219 -0.66 4.80 -19.68
C ILE A 219 -0.19 3.94 -20.86
N LEU A 220 -0.12 2.62 -20.69
CA LEU A 220 0.28 1.69 -21.77
C LEU A 220 -0.75 1.63 -22.90
N GLU A 221 -2.03 1.82 -22.58
CA GLU A 221 -3.13 1.93 -23.55
C GLU A 221 -3.26 3.35 -24.15
N GLY A 222 -2.27 4.23 -23.89
CA GLY A 222 -2.20 5.56 -24.50
C GLY A 222 -3.06 6.63 -23.82
N ILE A 223 -3.67 6.34 -22.66
CA ILE A 223 -4.44 7.31 -21.88
C ILE A 223 -3.48 8.05 -20.94
N PRO A 224 -3.34 9.39 -21.06
CA PRO A 224 -2.52 10.16 -20.14
C PRO A 224 -3.04 10.07 -18.71
N VAL A 225 -2.14 9.84 -17.76
CA VAL A 225 -2.49 9.85 -16.35
C VAL A 225 -1.45 10.65 -15.57
N SER A 226 -1.62 11.95 -15.45
CA SER A 226 -0.87 12.78 -14.49
C SER A 226 -1.44 12.66 -13.08
N ASN A 227 -2.76 12.48 -12.95
CA ASN A 227 -3.45 12.39 -11.67
C ASN A 227 -4.62 11.38 -11.73
N MET A 228 -4.56 10.37 -10.86
CA MET A 228 -5.65 9.43 -10.62
C MET A 228 -6.22 9.72 -9.22
N VAL A 229 -7.42 10.29 -9.18
CA VAL A 229 -8.06 10.71 -7.94
C VAL A 229 -8.70 9.52 -7.25
N VAL A 230 -8.37 9.31 -5.97
CA VAL A 230 -9.17 8.48 -5.06
C VAL A 230 -10.31 9.33 -4.50
N MET A 231 -11.47 9.24 -5.15
CA MET A 231 -12.66 9.96 -4.72
C MET A 231 -13.14 9.44 -3.36
N SER A 232 -13.03 8.14 -3.10
CA SER A 232 -13.37 7.54 -1.81
C SER A 232 -12.59 6.24 -1.60
N GLY A 233 -11.74 6.20 -0.58
CA GLY A 233 -11.11 4.97 -0.09
C GLY A 233 -11.91 4.32 1.03
N TYR A 234 -11.28 4.08 2.18
CA TYR A 234 -11.91 3.45 3.34
C TYR A 234 -13.07 4.28 3.91
N ARG A 235 -14.14 3.60 4.32
CA ARG A 235 -15.26 4.19 5.07
C ARG A 235 -15.40 3.47 6.40
N THR A 236 -15.45 4.21 7.49
CA THR A 236 -15.83 3.60 8.77
C THR A 236 -17.26 3.05 8.66
N PRO A 237 -17.61 1.94 9.33
CA PRO A 237 -19.00 1.48 9.40
C PRO A 237 -19.99 2.59 9.78
N TYR A 238 -19.61 3.47 10.71
CA TYR A 238 -20.38 4.65 11.09
C TYR A 238 -20.61 5.58 9.90
N TYR A 239 -19.54 6.00 9.21
CA TYR A 239 -19.64 6.96 8.12
C TYR A 239 -20.41 6.37 6.93
N ASN A 240 -20.13 5.11 6.59
CA ASN A 240 -20.84 4.39 5.53
C ASN A 240 -22.35 4.35 5.81
N LYS A 241 -22.77 4.08 7.05
CA LYS A 241 -24.19 4.14 7.45
C LYS A 241 -24.75 5.56 7.35
N SER A 242 -24.00 6.58 7.79
CA SER A 242 -24.49 7.98 7.79
C SER A 242 -24.80 8.53 6.39
N ILE A 243 -24.19 7.96 5.35
CA ILE A 243 -24.45 8.32 3.94
C ILE A 243 -25.41 7.35 3.25
N GLY A 244 -26.12 6.51 4.02
CA GLY A 244 -27.17 5.61 3.51
C GLY A 244 -26.66 4.37 2.77
N ASN A 245 -25.37 4.03 2.86
CA ASN A 245 -24.82 2.86 2.18
C ASN A 245 -25.06 1.55 2.95
N VAL A 246 -25.00 0.44 2.21
CA VAL A 246 -25.18 -0.92 2.75
C VAL A 246 -24.02 -1.35 3.63
N LYS A 247 -24.31 -2.20 4.61
CA LYS A 247 -23.33 -2.69 5.60
C LYS A 247 -22.18 -3.50 4.99
N LEU A 248 -22.44 -4.23 3.90
CA LEU A 248 -21.46 -5.08 3.22
C LEU A 248 -20.72 -4.34 2.08
N SER A 249 -20.72 -3.01 2.10
CA SER A 249 -19.92 -2.18 1.19
C SER A 249 -18.43 -2.50 1.36
N ARG A 250 -17.73 -2.73 0.24
CA ARG A 250 -16.29 -3.08 0.24
C ARG A 250 -15.40 -1.97 0.81
N HIS A 251 -15.82 -0.70 0.72
CA HIS A 251 -15.11 0.40 1.37
C HIS A 251 -14.97 0.23 2.89
N VAL A 252 -15.90 -0.49 3.53
CA VAL A 252 -15.85 -0.77 4.97
C VAL A 252 -14.75 -1.78 5.30
N PHE A 253 -14.37 -2.66 4.36
CA PHE A 253 -13.39 -3.72 4.55
C PHE A 253 -11.99 -3.33 4.04
N GLY A 254 -11.78 -2.04 3.76
CA GLY A 254 -10.46 -1.49 3.41
C GLY A 254 -9.90 -1.96 2.07
N ASP A 255 -10.74 -2.55 1.21
CA ASP A 255 -10.27 -3.22 -0.01
C ASP A 255 -10.85 -2.61 -1.29
N ALA A 256 -11.49 -1.44 -1.18
CA ALA A 256 -12.13 -0.74 -2.29
C ALA A 256 -11.75 0.74 -2.40
N ALA A 257 -11.80 1.24 -3.63
CA ALA A 257 -11.67 2.65 -3.96
C ALA A 257 -12.63 3.04 -5.09
N ASP A 258 -13.19 4.24 -4.99
CA ASP A 258 -13.86 4.93 -6.10
C ASP A 258 -12.82 5.87 -6.73
N ILE A 259 -12.53 5.71 -8.02
CA ILE A 259 -11.43 6.38 -8.71
C ILE A 259 -11.83 6.96 -10.07
N PHE A 260 -11.12 8.01 -10.50
CA PHE A 260 -11.22 8.60 -11.84
C PHE A 260 -9.89 9.29 -12.22
N ILE A 261 -9.70 9.58 -13.50
CA ILE A 261 -8.56 10.38 -13.99
C ILE A 261 -8.97 11.84 -14.09
N ASP A 262 -8.11 12.74 -13.62
CA ASP A 262 -8.38 14.18 -13.48
C ASP A 262 -7.06 14.93 -13.70
N ASN A 263 -6.60 14.96 -14.93
CA ASN A 263 -5.28 15.47 -15.26
C ASN A 263 -5.17 17.00 -15.13
N ASP A 264 -6.30 17.72 -15.23
CA ASP A 264 -6.38 19.18 -15.11
C ASP A 264 -6.71 19.66 -13.68
N GLY A 265 -7.07 18.76 -12.77
CA GLY A 265 -7.32 19.05 -11.35
C GLY A 265 -8.67 19.72 -11.09
N ASN A 266 -9.62 19.64 -12.02
CA ASN A 266 -10.96 20.21 -11.86
C ASN A 266 -11.91 19.32 -11.01
N TYR A 267 -11.42 18.16 -10.54
CA TYR A 267 -12.17 17.17 -9.75
C TYR A 267 -13.36 16.55 -10.50
N ARG A 268 -13.26 16.45 -11.81
CA ARG A 268 -14.14 15.69 -12.69
C ARG A 268 -13.32 14.73 -13.53
N MET A 269 -13.97 13.66 -13.96
CA MET A 269 -13.34 12.70 -14.85
C MET A 269 -13.06 13.35 -16.20
N ASP A 270 -11.83 13.18 -16.67
CA ASP A 270 -11.41 13.57 -18.01
C ASP A 270 -12.17 12.78 -19.08
N ASP A 271 -12.15 13.30 -20.31
CA ASP A 271 -12.65 12.62 -21.50
C ASP A 271 -11.69 11.47 -21.89
N ILE A 272 -11.95 10.28 -21.36
CA ILE A 272 -11.07 9.10 -21.52
C ILE A 272 -11.26 8.44 -22.88
N ASN A 273 -12.47 8.52 -23.44
CA ASN A 273 -12.76 7.92 -24.75
C ASN A 273 -12.56 8.91 -25.92
N ASN A 274 -12.14 10.15 -25.64
CA ASN A 274 -11.90 11.23 -26.61
C ASN A 274 -13.14 11.54 -27.48
N ASP A 275 -14.34 11.48 -26.90
CA ASP A 275 -15.60 11.78 -27.61
C ASP A 275 -16.11 13.22 -27.42
N GLY A 276 -15.35 14.03 -26.66
CA GLY A 276 -15.64 15.41 -26.32
C GLY A 276 -16.65 15.57 -25.18
N LYS A 277 -17.04 14.51 -24.47
CA LYS A 277 -18.10 14.55 -23.43
C LYS A 277 -17.67 13.86 -22.14
N HIS A 278 -17.66 14.63 -21.06
CA HIS A 278 -17.52 14.10 -19.69
C HIS A 278 -18.77 13.32 -19.25
N SER A 279 -18.79 12.02 -19.53
CA SER A 279 -19.99 11.18 -19.46
C SER A 279 -19.72 9.81 -18.82
N ILE A 280 -20.75 8.96 -18.78
CA ILE A 280 -20.54 7.55 -18.38
C ILE A 280 -19.69 6.78 -19.40
N GLY A 281 -19.51 7.31 -20.62
CA GLY A 281 -18.61 6.75 -21.64
C GLY A 281 -17.18 6.65 -21.14
N ASP A 282 -16.70 7.67 -20.42
CA ASP A 282 -15.36 7.71 -19.84
C ASP A 282 -15.14 6.62 -18.79
N ALA A 283 -16.12 6.48 -17.88
CA ALA A 283 -16.10 5.45 -16.87
C ALA A 283 -16.16 4.03 -17.48
N LYS A 284 -16.86 3.86 -18.62
CA LYS A 284 -16.85 2.59 -19.35
C LYS A 284 -15.48 2.30 -19.98
N ALA A 285 -14.88 3.29 -20.64
CA ALA A 285 -13.56 3.13 -21.26
C ALA A 285 -12.50 2.75 -20.21
N MET A 286 -12.49 3.43 -19.05
CA MET A 286 -11.60 3.06 -17.94
C MET A 286 -11.92 1.67 -17.38
N ALA A 287 -13.20 1.28 -17.27
CA ALA A 287 -13.62 -0.03 -16.79
C ALA A 287 -13.22 -1.17 -17.74
N ASP A 288 -13.29 -0.97 -19.05
CA ASP A 288 -12.90 -1.96 -20.07
C ASP A 288 -11.41 -2.33 -19.96
N ILE A 289 -10.57 -1.35 -19.62
CA ILE A 289 -9.14 -1.56 -19.35
C ILE A 289 -8.94 -2.40 -18.08
N VAL A 290 -9.70 -2.12 -17.01
CA VAL A 290 -9.67 -2.95 -15.80
C VAL A 290 -10.13 -4.39 -16.09
N GLU A 291 -11.10 -4.58 -16.98
CA GLU A 291 -11.54 -5.91 -17.42
C GLU A 291 -10.49 -6.65 -18.26
N SER A 292 -9.75 -5.93 -19.10
CA SER A 292 -8.60 -6.48 -19.83
C SER A 292 -7.54 -6.99 -18.85
N LEU A 293 -7.17 -6.18 -17.85
CA LEU A 293 -6.24 -6.58 -16.79
C LEU A 293 -6.70 -7.84 -16.05
N ALA A 294 -7.99 -7.93 -15.73
CA ALA A 294 -8.56 -9.06 -14.99
C ALA A 294 -8.45 -10.42 -15.69
N ARG A 295 -8.07 -10.46 -16.98
CA ARG A 295 -7.81 -11.69 -17.74
C ARG A 295 -6.37 -12.17 -17.64
N ARG A 296 -5.45 -11.33 -17.15
CA ARG A 296 -4.00 -11.62 -17.08
C ARG A 296 -3.67 -12.41 -15.81
N GLU A 297 -2.74 -13.35 -15.92
CA GLU A 297 -2.30 -14.17 -14.78
C GLU A 297 -1.79 -13.31 -13.62
N SER A 298 -1.00 -12.28 -13.95
CA SER A 298 -0.42 -11.34 -12.99
C SER A 298 -1.44 -10.47 -12.24
N PHE A 299 -2.74 -10.57 -12.58
CA PHE A 299 -3.83 -9.84 -11.96
C PHE A 299 -4.80 -10.74 -11.19
N LYS A 300 -4.70 -12.08 -11.29
CA LYS A 300 -5.65 -13.01 -10.65
C LYS A 300 -5.77 -12.80 -9.13
N GLY A 301 -4.65 -12.52 -8.45
CA GLY A 301 -4.63 -12.22 -7.01
C GLY A 301 -5.30 -10.89 -6.61
N LEU A 302 -5.68 -10.05 -7.58
CA LEU A 302 -6.25 -8.71 -7.42
C LEU A 302 -7.68 -8.61 -7.99
N LEU A 303 -8.28 -9.76 -8.32
CA LEU A 303 -9.66 -9.82 -8.78
C LEU A 303 -10.61 -9.25 -7.73
N GLY A 304 -11.66 -8.60 -8.22
CA GLY A 304 -12.72 -8.08 -7.37
C GLY A 304 -13.84 -7.43 -8.15
N GLY A 305 -14.65 -6.63 -7.46
CA GLY A 305 -15.73 -5.86 -8.03
C GLY A 305 -15.25 -4.71 -8.91
N LEU A 306 -16.08 -4.37 -9.89
CA LEU A 306 -15.92 -3.23 -10.78
C LEU A 306 -17.31 -2.63 -11.02
N GLY A 307 -17.50 -1.40 -10.59
CA GLY A 307 -18.74 -0.65 -10.76
C GLY A 307 -18.52 0.58 -11.63
N ILE A 308 -19.44 0.84 -12.55
CA ILE A 308 -19.39 2.02 -13.43
C ILE A 308 -20.43 3.03 -12.97
N TYR A 309 -20.03 4.27 -12.72
CA TYR A 309 -20.91 5.32 -12.23
C TYR A 309 -20.92 6.52 -13.19
N GLY A 310 -22.10 6.85 -13.71
CA GLY A 310 -22.31 8.06 -14.50
C GLY A 310 -22.21 9.35 -13.65
N PRO A 311 -22.09 10.52 -14.31
CA PRO A 311 -22.00 11.80 -13.63
C PRO A 311 -23.32 12.19 -12.95
N LYS A 312 -23.23 13.00 -11.89
CA LYS A 312 -24.36 13.64 -11.21
C LYS A 312 -24.09 15.13 -11.04
N SER A 313 -25.11 15.89 -10.63
CA SER A 313 -24.97 17.35 -10.40
C SER A 313 -23.80 17.75 -9.49
N HIS A 314 -23.43 16.89 -8.53
CA HIS A 314 -22.41 17.15 -7.51
C HIS A 314 -21.10 16.34 -7.70
N ARG A 315 -20.96 15.57 -8.79
CA ARG A 315 -19.75 14.77 -9.07
C ARG A 315 -19.65 14.30 -10.52
N GLY A 316 -18.43 14.13 -11.02
CA GLY A 316 -18.18 13.48 -12.31
C GLY A 316 -18.53 11.99 -12.33
N ALA A 317 -18.30 11.39 -13.50
CA ALA A 317 -18.27 9.93 -13.64
C ALA A 317 -17.07 9.35 -12.87
N PHE A 318 -17.12 8.07 -12.52
CA PHE A 318 -16.00 7.37 -11.89
C PHE A 318 -16.21 5.86 -11.99
N ILE A 319 -15.17 5.09 -11.65
CA ILE A 319 -15.29 3.64 -11.44
C ILE A 319 -15.04 3.26 -9.99
N HIS A 320 -15.78 2.26 -9.53
CA HIS A 320 -15.49 1.56 -8.28
C HIS A 320 -14.62 0.35 -8.58
N VAL A 321 -13.56 0.14 -7.81
CA VAL A 321 -12.76 -1.09 -7.85
C VAL A 321 -12.54 -1.63 -6.44
N ASP A 322 -12.51 -2.94 -6.30
CA ASP A 322 -12.12 -3.59 -5.04
C ASP A 322 -11.34 -4.88 -5.27
N THR A 323 -10.88 -5.52 -4.20
CA THR A 323 -10.09 -6.76 -4.23
C THR A 323 -10.78 -7.92 -3.51
N ARG A 324 -12.12 -8.01 -3.64
CA ARG A 324 -12.94 -9.03 -2.94
C ARG A 324 -12.64 -10.49 -3.30
N GLY A 325 -11.80 -10.74 -4.29
CA GLY A 325 -11.38 -12.08 -4.69
C GLY A 325 -12.28 -12.76 -5.73
N PHE A 326 -13.42 -12.17 -6.06
CA PHE A 326 -14.33 -12.67 -7.09
C PHE A 326 -14.94 -11.53 -7.92
N LYS A 327 -15.36 -11.84 -9.15
CA LYS A 327 -15.94 -10.86 -10.05
C LYS A 327 -17.34 -10.43 -9.58
N ALA A 328 -17.57 -9.14 -9.57
CA ALA A 328 -18.89 -8.52 -9.43
C ALA A 328 -18.95 -7.28 -10.31
N ARG A 329 -20.03 -7.10 -11.07
CA ARG A 329 -20.19 -6.02 -12.05
C ARG A 329 -21.53 -5.34 -11.90
N TRP A 330 -21.54 -4.02 -11.97
CA TRP A 330 -22.76 -3.23 -11.95
C TRP A 330 -22.55 -1.88 -12.62
N VAL A 331 -23.65 -1.27 -13.06
CA VAL A 331 -23.66 0.05 -13.66
C VAL A 331 -24.72 0.89 -12.96
N SER A 332 -24.33 2.06 -12.46
CA SER A 332 -25.23 3.10 -11.97
C SER A 332 -25.18 4.26 -12.95
N LYS A 333 -26.31 4.51 -13.62
CA LYS A 333 -26.43 5.66 -14.52
C LYS A 333 -26.43 6.98 -13.74
#